data_AF-A0A845LNI4-F1
#
_entry.id   AF-A0A845LNI4-F1
#
_cell.length_a   1.000
_cell.length_b   1.000
_cell.length_c   1.000
_cell.angle_alpha   90.00
_cell.angle_beta   90.00
_cell.angle_gamma   90.00
#
_symmetry.space_group_name_H-M   'P 1'
#
loop_
_entity.id
_entity.type
_entity.pdbx_description
1 polymer ?
#
loop_
_entity_poly.entity_id
_entity_poly.type
_entity_poly.pdbx_seq_one_letter_code
_entity_poly.pdbx_strand_id
1 'polypeptide(L)'
;MNTIKKMLWKMLGRVILDEAVLRAKGPTILHISDTPTSFYPELNRLLGILKPNCIIHTGDLADDLKLQLRPSLLRNYESALVKLMQIVNQSAAEKVIFTLGNHDNLELVRRYAGRAEFYEDAITENFQGIRISCAHYHEAALGSSKSKRSDFYLYGHDLSLKSQRTNEVYFLNGIEAMHLIDLSNGEVFEIMYPGGTDSARLNRKRMRL
;
A
#
# COMPACT_ATOMS: atom_id res chain seq x y z
N MET A 1 25.04 -2.20 11.20
CA MET A 1 24.32 -3.49 11.31
C MET A 1 24.86 -4.48 10.28
N ASN A 2 25.40 -5.64 10.71
CA ASN A 2 26.11 -6.59 9.82
C ASN A 2 25.25 -7.11 8.66
N THR A 3 25.87 -7.26 7.48
CA THR A 3 25.26 -7.73 6.21
C THR A 3 24.50 -9.05 6.37
N ILE A 4 25.01 -9.96 7.19
CA ILE A 4 24.39 -11.27 7.48
C ILE A 4 23.04 -11.11 8.20
N LYS A 5 22.94 -10.19 9.16
CA LYS A 5 21.66 -9.90 9.85
C LYS A 5 20.64 -9.29 8.88
N LYS A 6 21.08 -8.40 7.98
CA LYS A 6 20.19 -7.82 6.96
C LYS A 6 19.64 -8.90 6.01
N MET A 7 20.47 -9.85 5.61
CA MET A 7 20.06 -10.97 4.75
C MET A 7 19.09 -11.93 5.45
N LEU A 8 19.36 -12.29 6.71
CA LEU A 8 18.47 -13.12 7.53
C LEU A 8 17.10 -12.46 7.77
N TRP A 9 17.06 -11.16 8.02
CA TRP A 9 15.81 -10.43 8.22
C TRP A 9 14.96 -10.40 6.95
N LYS A 10 15.59 -10.17 5.79
CA LYS A 10 14.90 -10.25 4.50
C LYS A 10 14.33 -11.64 4.22
N MET A 11 15.05 -12.71 4.60
CA MET A 11 14.57 -14.09 4.48
C MET A 11 13.41 -14.42 5.43
N LEU A 12 13.39 -13.82 6.61
CA LEU A 12 12.30 -13.97 7.59
C LEU A 12 11.06 -13.12 7.26
N GLY A 13 11.00 -12.51 6.07
CA GLY A 13 9.87 -11.67 5.66
C GLY A 13 9.84 -10.31 6.34
N ARG A 14 10.95 -9.82 6.91
CA ARG A 14 11.01 -8.53 7.61
C ARG A 14 11.59 -7.41 6.75
N VAL A 15 10.99 -6.24 6.89
CA VAL A 15 11.44 -4.96 6.35
C VAL A 15 12.48 -4.35 7.28
N ILE A 16 13.56 -3.86 6.68
CA ILE A 16 14.61 -3.12 7.38
C ILE A 16 14.32 -1.64 7.15
N LEU A 17 13.97 -0.94 8.22
CA LEU A 17 13.73 0.50 8.18
C LEU A 17 15.06 1.25 8.28
N ASP A 18 15.20 2.30 7.49
CA ASP A 18 16.26 3.29 7.68
C ASP A 18 15.95 4.13 8.93
N GLU A 19 16.98 4.50 9.69
CA GLU A 19 16.85 5.43 10.82
C GLU A 19 16.27 6.78 10.37
N ALA A 20 16.49 7.18 9.11
CA ALA A 20 15.88 8.39 8.54
C ALA A 20 14.34 8.32 8.56
N VAL A 21 13.75 7.17 8.24
CA VAL A 21 12.29 6.95 8.24
C VAL A 21 11.71 7.18 9.63
N LEU A 22 12.43 6.74 10.68
CA LEU A 22 12.01 6.88 12.08
C LEU A 22 12.11 8.32 12.61
N ARG A 23 12.78 9.21 11.87
CA ARG A 23 12.93 10.63 12.21
C ARG A 23 11.94 11.54 11.47
N ALA A 24 10.99 10.98 10.73
CA ALA A 24 9.89 11.75 10.15
C ALA A 24 9.21 12.57 11.27
N LYS A 25 9.02 13.86 11.02
CA LYS A 25 8.43 14.81 11.97
C LYS A 25 6.91 14.65 12.03
N GLY A 26 6.33 14.33 10.87
CA GLY A 26 4.91 14.15 10.69
C GLY A 26 4.11 15.46 10.68
N PRO A 27 2.80 15.40 10.39
CA PRO A 27 2.00 14.19 10.17
C PRO A 27 2.44 13.37 8.95
N THR A 28 2.32 12.04 9.02
CA THR A 28 2.81 11.15 7.95
C THR A 28 1.72 10.33 7.30
N ILE A 29 1.89 10.04 6.01
CA ILE A 29 1.06 9.11 5.25
C ILE A 29 1.88 7.89 4.85
N LEU A 30 1.35 6.69 5.10
CA LEU A 30 1.93 5.46 4.58
C LEU A 30 1.14 4.97 3.35
N HIS A 31 1.79 4.95 2.20
CA HIS A 31 1.26 4.41 0.94
C HIS A 31 1.78 2.98 0.70
N ILE A 32 0.85 2.05 0.45
CA ILE A 32 1.09 0.62 0.21
C ILE A 32 0.23 0.18 -0.99
N SER A 33 0.61 -0.86 -1.72
CA SER A 33 -0.20 -1.43 -2.80
C SER A 33 0.03 -2.93 -3.00
N ASP A 34 -0.93 -3.60 -3.63
CA ASP A 34 -0.81 -4.97 -4.14
C ASP A 34 -0.26 -5.92 -3.05
N THR A 35 -1.01 -6.04 -1.95
CA THR A 35 -0.51 -6.64 -0.71
C THR A 35 -0.87 -8.13 -0.66
N PRO A 36 0.11 -9.05 -0.78
CA PRO A 36 -0.16 -10.47 -0.60
C PRO A 36 -0.39 -10.79 0.89
N THR A 37 -1.20 -11.81 1.16
CA THR A 37 -1.55 -12.24 2.53
C THR A 37 -0.34 -12.60 3.40
N SER A 38 0.75 -13.04 2.79
CA SER A 38 2.01 -13.34 3.49
C SER A 38 2.68 -12.10 4.08
N PHE A 39 2.37 -10.89 3.60
CA PHE A 39 2.93 -9.63 4.09
C PHE A 39 2.16 -9.06 5.29
N TYR A 40 0.93 -9.52 5.57
CA TYR A 40 0.08 -8.97 6.63
C TYR A 40 0.74 -8.91 8.03
N PRO A 41 1.46 -9.95 8.51
CA PRO A 41 2.11 -9.87 9.82
C PRO A 41 3.17 -8.77 9.90
N GLU A 42 3.90 -8.57 8.79
CA GLU A 42 4.92 -7.54 8.70
C GLU A 42 4.30 -6.15 8.55
N LEU A 43 3.22 -6.02 7.79
CA LEU A 43 2.42 -4.80 7.76
C LEU A 43 1.96 -4.39 9.16
N ASN A 44 1.40 -5.32 9.94
CA ASN A 44 0.99 -5.05 11.32
C ASN A 44 2.15 -4.54 12.18
N ARG A 45 3.32 -5.17 12.07
CA ARG A 45 4.54 -4.72 12.76
C ARG A 45 4.94 -3.31 12.32
N LEU A 46 4.94 -3.03 11.03
CA LEU A 46 5.30 -1.72 10.48
C LEU A 46 4.35 -0.63 10.95
N LEU A 47 3.04 -0.87 10.95
CA LEU A 47 2.06 0.09 11.47
C LEU A 47 2.27 0.36 12.97
N GLY A 48 2.68 -0.64 13.75
CA GLY A 48 3.03 -0.45 15.16
C GLY A 48 4.30 0.39 15.41
N ILE A 49 5.24 0.40 14.45
CA ILE A 49 6.51 1.14 14.55
C ILE A 49 6.35 2.55 13.97
N LEU A 50 5.86 2.64 12.74
CA LEU A 50 5.75 3.88 11.97
C LEU A 50 4.60 4.76 12.48
N LYS A 51 3.51 4.15 12.96
CA LYS A 51 2.31 4.82 13.47
C LYS A 51 1.88 6.02 12.59
N PRO A 52 1.66 5.81 11.27
CA PRO A 52 1.34 6.92 10.38
C PRO A 52 -0.01 7.53 10.74
N ASN A 53 -0.21 8.83 10.50
CA ASN A 53 -1.51 9.48 10.69
C ASN A 53 -2.55 9.02 9.66
N CYS A 54 -2.10 8.71 8.45
CA CYS A 54 -2.96 8.20 7.38
C CYS A 54 -2.34 6.96 6.72
N ILE A 55 -3.18 5.99 6.38
CA ILE A 55 -2.80 4.85 5.54
C ILE A 55 -3.58 4.98 4.22
N ILE A 56 -2.86 4.89 3.10
CA ILE A 56 -3.47 4.81 1.76
C ILE A 56 -3.03 3.48 1.13
N HIS A 57 -4.01 2.63 0.77
CA HIS A 57 -3.76 1.41 0.01
C HIS A 57 -4.36 1.50 -1.39
N THR A 58 -3.54 1.29 -2.41
CA THR A 58 -3.96 1.45 -3.82
C THR A 58 -4.35 0.14 -4.47
N GLY A 59 -5.31 -0.57 -3.87
CA GLY A 59 -5.94 -1.76 -4.47
C GLY A 59 -5.17 -3.07 -4.31
N ASP A 60 -5.86 -4.15 -4.64
CA ASP A 60 -5.41 -5.54 -4.49
C ASP A 60 -5.00 -5.86 -3.05
N LEU A 61 -6.00 -5.78 -2.16
CA LEU A 61 -5.87 -5.93 -0.70
C LEU A 61 -5.37 -7.32 -0.28
N ALA A 62 -5.60 -8.34 -1.10
CA ALA A 62 -5.11 -9.70 -0.93
C ALA A 62 -4.56 -10.24 -2.26
N ASP A 63 -3.48 -9.63 -2.74
CA ASP A 63 -3.01 -9.74 -4.13
C ASP A 63 -2.72 -11.18 -4.60
N ASP A 64 -2.22 -12.05 -3.74
CA ASP A 64 -1.99 -13.47 -4.07
C ASP A 64 -3.30 -14.24 -4.35
N LEU A 65 -4.43 -13.76 -3.84
CA LEU A 65 -5.77 -14.27 -4.06
C LEU A 65 -6.45 -13.53 -5.22
N LYS A 66 -5.86 -13.66 -6.41
CA LYS A 66 -6.28 -13.08 -7.71
C LYS A 66 -7.75 -13.37 -8.08
N LEU A 67 -8.74 -12.76 -7.40
CA LEU A 67 -10.16 -13.14 -7.49
C LEU A 67 -10.73 -12.99 -8.90
N GLN A 68 -10.30 -11.95 -9.63
CA GLN A 68 -10.68 -11.77 -11.03
C GLN A 68 -10.37 -13.00 -11.88
N LEU A 69 -9.24 -13.67 -11.60
CA LEU A 69 -8.79 -14.86 -12.31
C LEU A 69 -9.33 -16.14 -11.68
N ARG A 70 -9.63 -16.13 -10.37
CA ARG A 70 -10.03 -17.30 -9.59
C ARG A 70 -11.18 -16.97 -8.62
N PRO A 71 -12.42 -16.80 -9.12
CA PRO A 71 -13.58 -16.46 -8.28
C PRO A 71 -13.87 -17.49 -7.19
N SER A 72 -13.45 -18.74 -7.37
CA SER A 72 -13.58 -19.81 -6.36
C SER A 72 -12.82 -19.53 -5.06
N LEU A 73 -11.87 -18.59 -5.05
CA LEU A 73 -11.13 -18.17 -3.87
C LEU A 73 -11.89 -17.16 -2.98
N LEU A 74 -13.15 -16.84 -3.29
CA LEU A 74 -13.93 -15.81 -2.57
C LEU A 74 -13.90 -15.98 -1.05
N ARG A 75 -14.05 -17.21 -0.54
CA ARG A 75 -13.98 -17.50 0.91
C ARG A 75 -12.58 -17.27 1.50
N ASN A 76 -11.54 -17.60 0.75
CA ASN A 76 -10.16 -17.33 1.15
C ASN A 76 -9.90 -15.82 1.19
N TYR A 77 -10.38 -15.10 0.18
CA TYR A 77 -10.28 -13.65 0.10
C TYR A 77 -11.03 -12.99 1.26
N GLU A 78 -12.27 -13.41 1.55
CA GLU A 78 -13.02 -12.90 2.71
C GLU A 78 -12.23 -13.09 4.01
N SER A 79 -11.65 -14.27 4.22
CA SER A 79 -10.82 -14.55 5.40
C SER A 79 -9.56 -13.69 5.46
N ALA A 80 -8.95 -13.39 4.32
CA ALA A 80 -7.79 -12.51 4.22
C ALA A 80 -8.18 -11.05 4.49
N LEU A 81 -9.24 -10.57 3.85
CA LEU A 81 -9.78 -9.24 4.01
C LEU A 81 -10.10 -8.95 5.48
N VAL A 82 -10.78 -9.85 6.18
CA VAL A 82 -11.07 -9.69 7.61
C VAL A 82 -9.79 -9.48 8.43
N LYS A 83 -8.72 -10.22 8.13
CA LYS A 83 -7.43 -10.06 8.82
C LYS A 83 -6.78 -8.72 8.50
N LEU A 84 -6.77 -8.30 7.24
CA LEU A 84 -6.24 -6.99 6.85
C LEU A 84 -7.03 -5.87 7.53
N MET A 85 -8.35 -5.96 7.53
CA MET A 85 -9.24 -5.00 8.18
C MET A 85 -8.97 -4.93 9.67
N GLN A 86 -8.76 -6.06 10.36
CA GLN A 86 -8.34 -6.04 11.76
C GLN A 86 -7.02 -5.28 11.97
N ILE A 87 -6.01 -5.53 11.13
CA ILE A 87 -4.70 -4.86 11.21
C ILE A 87 -4.84 -3.34 11.06
N VAL A 88 -5.55 -2.88 10.02
CA VAL A 88 -5.68 -1.43 9.78
C VAL A 88 -6.59 -0.76 10.82
N ASN A 89 -7.70 -1.41 11.23
CA ASN A 89 -8.63 -0.84 12.19
C ASN A 89 -8.00 -0.69 13.58
N GLN A 90 -7.09 -1.58 13.97
CA GLN A 90 -6.34 -1.54 15.23
C GLN A 90 -5.08 -0.65 15.17
N SER A 91 -4.71 -0.15 14.00
CA SER A 91 -3.57 0.76 13.86
C SER A 91 -3.86 2.13 14.49
N ALA A 92 -2.79 2.88 14.79
CA ALA A 92 -2.88 4.23 15.34
C ALA A 92 -3.28 5.30 14.29
N ALA A 93 -3.42 4.93 13.01
CA ALA A 93 -3.75 5.88 11.96
C ALA A 93 -5.14 6.47 12.17
N GLU A 94 -5.29 7.78 12.04
CA GLU A 94 -6.57 8.48 12.16
C GLU A 94 -7.44 8.21 10.93
N LYS A 95 -6.83 8.23 9.74
CA LYS A 95 -7.51 7.98 8.46
C LYS A 95 -6.95 6.74 7.76
N VAL A 96 -7.82 5.95 7.15
CA VAL A 96 -7.45 4.80 6.29
C VAL A 96 -8.27 4.90 5.01
N ILE A 97 -7.60 4.94 3.87
CA ILE A 97 -8.21 5.04 2.54
C ILE A 97 -7.77 3.85 1.71
N PHE A 98 -8.74 3.20 1.08
CA PHE A 98 -8.52 2.18 0.07
C PHE A 98 -9.07 2.64 -1.27
N THR A 99 -8.30 2.45 -2.33
CA THR A 99 -8.87 2.33 -3.67
C THR A 99 -8.93 0.85 -4.01
N LEU A 100 -9.93 0.41 -4.77
CA LEU A 100 -10.09 -1.00 -5.08
C LEU A 100 -9.31 -1.39 -6.34
N GLY A 101 -8.65 -2.54 -6.27
CA GLY A 101 -8.00 -3.17 -7.41
C GLY A 101 -8.92 -4.16 -8.13
N ASN A 102 -8.46 -4.66 -9.27
CA ASN A 102 -9.23 -5.61 -10.06
C ASN A 102 -9.43 -6.96 -9.36
N HIS A 103 -8.63 -7.29 -8.36
CA HIS A 103 -8.79 -8.51 -7.55
C HIS A 103 -9.60 -8.31 -6.27
N ASP A 104 -10.08 -7.10 -6.00
CA ASP A 104 -10.91 -6.83 -4.83
C ASP A 104 -12.39 -7.11 -5.07
N ASN A 105 -13.09 -7.47 -3.99
CA ASN A 105 -14.54 -7.66 -4.02
C ASN A 105 -15.23 -6.52 -3.27
N LEU A 106 -15.89 -5.63 -4.01
CA LEU A 106 -16.59 -4.45 -3.48
C LEU A 106 -17.56 -4.77 -2.34
N GLU A 107 -18.38 -5.82 -2.48
CA GLU A 107 -19.39 -6.15 -1.47
C GLU A 107 -18.76 -6.60 -0.15
N LEU A 108 -17.68 -7.39 -0.22
CA LEU A 108 -16.94 -7.81 0.95
C LEU A 108 -16.19 -6.64 1.58
N VAL A 109 -15.55 -5.78 0.79
CA VAL A 109 -14.90 -4.57 1.32
C VAL A 109 -15.93 -3.70 2.05
N ARG A 110 -17.07 -3.41 1.42
CA ARG A 110 -18.16 -2.65 2.05
C ARG A 110 -18.62 -3.27 3.37
N ARG A 111 -18.68 -4.60 3.45
CA ARG A 111 -19.08 -5.33 4.66
C ARG A 111 -18.07 -5.22 5.79
N TYR A 112 -16.77 -5.22 5.49
CA TYR A 112 -15.70 -5.37 6.50
C TYR A 112 -14.80 -4.14 6.68
N ALA A 113 -14.97 -3.08 5.90
CA ALA A 113 -14.11 -1.89 5.93
C ALA A 113 -13.93 -1.29 7.33
N GLY A 114 -14.94 -1.38 8.19
CA GLY A 114 -14.91 -0.78 9.52
C GLY A 114 -14.81 0.74 9.40
N ARG A 115 -13.72 1.32 9.91
CA ARG A 115 -13.46 2.76 9.83
C ARG A 115 -12.77 3.20 8.53
N ALA A 116 -12.34 2.26 7.69
CA ALA A 116 -11.66 2.60 6.45
C ALA A 116 -12.65 3.15 5.41
N GLU A 117 -12.26 4.25 4.77
CA GLU A 117 -12.91 4.75 3.56
C GLU A 117 -12.44 3.92 2.37
N PHE A 118 -13.34 3.62 1.43
CA PHE A 118 -12.96 2.92 0.20
C PHE A 118 -13.62 3.55 -1.03
N TYR A 119 -12.89 3.48 -2.14
CA TYR A 119 -13.29 4.04 -3.43
C TYR A 119 -13.07 3.00 -4.52
N GLU A 120 -14.04 2.83 -5.40
CA GLU A 120 -13.97 1.84 -6.48
C GLU A 120 -12.89 2.17 -7.53
N ASP A 121 -12.57 3.45 -7.68
CA ASP A 121 -11.64 3.94 -8.71
C ASP A 121 -10.59 4.88 -8.10
N ALA A 122 -10.68 6.19 -8.38
CA ALA A 122 -9.75 7.18 -7.87
C ALA A 122 -10.37 8.11 -6.82
N ILE A 123 -9.53 8.64 -5.94
CA ILE A 123 -9.88 9.72 -5.01
C ILE A 123 -8.75 10.75 -4.96
N THR A 124 -9.13 12.03 -4.88
CA THR A 124 -8.22 13.13 -4.63
C THR A 124 -8.57 13.82 -3.32
N GLU A 125 -7.65 13.78 -2.37
CA GLU A 125 -7.81 14.37 -1.04
C GLU A 125 -6.82 15.52 -0.83
N ASN A 126 -7.12 16.37 0.15
CA ASN A 126 -6.21 17.40 0.59
C ASN A 126 -5.82 17.18 2.05
N PHE A 127 -4.54 17.04 2.31
CA PHE A 127 -3.96 16.88 3.64
C PHE A 127 -3.08 18.10 3.94
N GLN A 128 -3.55 19.00 4.79
CA GLN A 128 -2.79 20.19 5.21
C GLN A 128 -2.26 21.03 4.03
N GLY A 129 -3.07 21.20 2.99
CA GLY A 129 -2.68 21.92 1.77
C GLY A 129 -2.05 21.04 0.69
N ILE A 130 -1.52 19.87 1.03
CA ILE A 130 -0.93 18.91 0.10
C ILE A 130 -2.05 18.10 -0.58
N ARG A 131 -2.10 18.14 -1.92
CA ARG A 131 -3.10 17.42 -2.71
C ARG A 131 -2.56 16.06 -3.14
N ILE A 132 -3.32 15.01 -2.84
CA ILE A 132 -2.93 13.63 -3.10
C ILE A 132 -4.03 12.96 -3.92
N SER A 133 -3.68 12.50 -5.11
CA SER A 133 -4.53 11.64 -5.93
C SER A 133 -4.07 10.20 -5.79
N CYS A 134 -5.00 9.30 -5.50
CA CYS A 134 -4.71 7.88 -5.40
C CYS A 134 -5.75 7.05 -6.13
N ALA A 135 -5.31 5.97 -6.76
CA ALA A 135 -6.12 4.99 -7.49
C ALA A 135 -5.31 3.69 -7.61
N HIS A 136 -5.94 2.58 -7.95
CA HIS A 136 -5.18 1.36 -8.25
C HIS A 136 -4.37 1.53 -9.55
N TYR A 137 -4.98 2.12 -10.58
CA TYR A 137 -4.36 2.40 -11.88
C TYR A 137 -3.75 3.81 -11.93
N HIS A 138 -2.56 3.94 -12.50
CA HIS A 138 -1.90 5.26 -12.60
C HIS A 138 -2.69 6.24 -13.48
N GLU A 139 -3.31 5.77 -14.56
CA GLU A 139 -4.13 6.59 -15.45
C GLU A 139 -5.34 7.18 -14.72
N ALA A 140 -5.96 6.40 -13.82
CA ALA A 140 -7.07 6.86 -13.00
C ALA A 140 -6.61 7.91 -11.97
N ALA A 141 -5.46 7.68 -11.32
CA ALA A 141 -4.87 8.66 -10.40
C ALA A 141 -4.58 9.99 -11.10
N LEU A 142 -3.95 9.96 -12.28
CA LEU A 142 -3.67 11.15 -13.09
C LEU A 142 -4.95 11.81 -13.60
N GLY A 143 -5.91 11.01 -14.07
CA GLY A 143 -7.19 11.45 -14.61
C GLY A 143 -8.12 12.09 -13.56
N SER A 144 -7.94 11.79 -12.27
CA SER A 144 -8.71 12.40 -11.18
C SER A 144 -8.35 13.86 -10.90
N SER A 145 -7.19 14.32 -11.39
CA SER A 145 -6.63 15.67 -11.14
C SER A 145 -6.94 16.71 -12.25
N LYS A 146 -8.00 16.51 -13.03
CA LYS A 146 -8.27 17.31 -14.26
C LYS A 146 -8.34 18.84 -14.05
N SER A 147 -8.83 19.31 -12.91
CA SER A 147 -8.99 20.75 -12.63
C SER A 147 -7.81 21.37 -11.89
N LYS A 148 -7.02 20.57 -11.17
CA LYS A 148 -5.85 21.01 -10.42
C LYS A 148 -4.88 19.85 -10.21
N ARG A 149 -3.61 20.09 -10.57
CA ARG A 149 -2.50 19.16 -10.36
C ARG A 149 -2.38 18.76 -8.89
N SER A 150 -2.16 17.48 -8.63
CA SER A 150 -1.81 16.96 -7.31
C SER A 150 -0.30 17.03 -7.07
N ASP A 151 0.08 17.13 -5.80
CA ASP A 151 1.48 17.10 -5.38
C ASP A 151 1.99 15.65 -5.35
N PHE A 152 1.09 14.70 -5.05
CA PHE A 152 1.37 13.27 -5.05
C PHE A 152 0.33 12.50 -5.87
N TYR A 153 0.81 11.59 -6.72
CA TYR A 153 0.04 10.56 -7.40
C TYR A 153 0.46 9.20 -6.86
N LEU A 154 -0.46 8.49 -6.21
CA LEU A 154 -0.21 7.20 -5.59
C LEU A 154 -0.97 6.12 -6.36
N TYR A 155 -0.29 5.06 -6.78
CA TYR A 155 -0.88 3.99 -7.58
C TYR A 155 -0.14 2.66 -7.45
N GLY A 156 -0.68 1.60 -8.05
CA GLY A 156 -0.11 0.26 -8.05
C GLY A 156 -0.39 -0.47 -9.37
N HIS A 157 -0.91 -1.70 -9.28
CA HIS A 157 -1.33 -2.58 -10.38
C HIS A 157 -0.21 -3.16 -11.24
N ASP A 158 0.64 -2.31 -11.81
CA ASP A 158 1.76 -2.72 -12.65
C ASP A 158 2.96 -1.77 -12.53
N LEU A 159 4.04 -2.06 -13.26
CA LEU A 159 5.28 -1.26 -13.29
C LEU A 159 5.44 -0.46 -14.60
N SER A 160 4.34 -0.20 -15.32
CA SER A 160 4.36 0.57 -16.57
C SER A 160 4.78 2.03 -16.33
N LEU A 161 4.33 2.61 -15.22
CA LEU A 161 4.82 3.88 -14.69
C LEU A 161 5.51 3.62 -13.36
N LYS A 162 6.81 3.93 -13.30
CA LYS A 162 7.61 3.78 -12.08
C LYS A 162 7.54 5.02 -11.21
N SER A 163 7.88 4.85 -9.94
CA SER A 163 8.12 5.92 -8.99
C SER A 163 9.12 6.92 -9.57
N GLN A 164 8.74 8.19 -9.59
CA GLN A 164 9.56 9.27 -10.10
C GLN A 164 9.12 10.61 -9.51
N ARG A 165 10.01 11.60 -9.58
CA ARG A 165 9.72 12.99 -9.21
C ARG A 165 9.96 13.91 -10.41
N THR A 166 8.95 14.68 -10.79
CA THR A 166 9.02 15.63 -11.90
C THR A 166 8.43 16.97 -11.50
N ASN A 167 9.19 18.06 -11.61
CA ASN A 167 8.72 19.43 -11.30
C ASN A 167 8.00 19.51 -9.95
N GLU A 168 8.65 18.96 -8.92
CA GLU A 168 8.16 18.88 -7.53
C GLU A 168 6.94 17.97 -7.28
N VAL A 169 6.41 17.30 -8.31
CA VAL A 169 5.35 16.30 -8.18
C VAL A 169 5.96 14.93 -8.01
N TYR A 170 5.38 14.17 -7.09
CA TYR A 170 5.72 12.78 -6.88
C TYR A 170 4.71 11.87 -7.56
N PHE A 171 5.21 10.92 -8.32
CA PHE A 171 4.48 9.77 -8.84
C PHE A 171 5.05 8.57 -8.10
N LEU A 172 4.25 7.88 -7.29
CA LEU A 172 4.73 6.85 -6.38
C LEU A 172 3.97 5.55 -6.65
N ASN A 173 4.71 4.54 -7.12
CA ASN A 173 4.18 3.22 -7.42
C ASN A 173 4.37 2.27 -6.22
N GLY A 174 3.26 1.90 -5.58
CA GLY A 174 3.22 1.06 -4.39
C GLY A 174 3.68 -0.39 -4.61
N ILE A 175 3.92 -0.83 -5.85
CA ILE A 175 4.54 -2.13 -6.14
C ILE A 175 6.06 -2.07 -5.91
N GLU A 176 6.73 -0.99 -6.33
CA GLU A 176 8.19 -0.84 -6.21
C GLU A 176 8.62 -0.74 -4.75
N ALA A 177 7.93 0.08 -3.97
CA ALA A 177 8.17 0.27 -2.55
C ALA A 177 6.89 0.75 -1.85
N MET A 178 6.84 0.57 -0.53
CA MET A 178 5.94 1.38 0.29
C MET A 178 6.56 2.77 0.44
N HIS A 179 5.73 3.80 0.60
CA HIS A 179 6.22 5.16 0.75
C HIS A 179 5.68 5.78 2.03
N LEU A 180 6.58 6.25 2.90
CA LEU A 180 6.21 7.10 4.02
C LEU A 180 6.42 8.56 3.61
N ILE A 181 5.35 9.33 3.53
CA ILE A 181 5.35 10.73 3.13
C ILE A 181 5.24 11.57 4.39
N ASP A 182 6.21 12.43 4.66
CA ASP A 182 6.15 13.42 5.74
C ASP A 182 5.53 14.72 5.22
N LEU A 183 4.32 15.03 5.68
CA LEU A 183 3.57 16.19 5.21
C LEU A 183 4.15 17.53 5.71
N SER A 184 5.01 17.51 6.74
CA SER A 184 5.61 18.74 7.28
C SER A 184 6.65 19.37 6.34
N ASN A 185 7.28 18.55 5.50
CA ASN A 185 8.37 18.96 4.63
C ASN A 185 8.26 18.39 3.20
N GLY A 186 7.29 17.52 2.92
CA GLY A 186 7.09 16.86 1.63
C GLY A 186 8.11 15.76 1.33
N GLU A 187 8.89 15.32 2.32
CA GLU A 187 9.89 14.26 2.15
C GLU A 187 9.22 12.90 1.96
N VAL A 188 9.80 12.07 1.09
CA VAL A 188 9.32 10.73 0.81
C VAL A 188 10.41 9.73 1.17
N PHE A 189 10.10 8.84 2.09
CA PHE A 189 10.96 7.71 2.45
C PHE A 189 10.46 6.44 1.76
N GLU A 190 11.31 5.87 0.92
CA GLU A 190 11.04 4.57 0.29
C GLU A 190 11.36 3.43 1.26
N ILE A 191 10.40 2.53 1.44
CA ILE A 191 10.50 1.37 2.30
C ILE A 191 10.31 0.12 1.45
N MET A 192 11.42 -0.56 1.19
CA MET A 192 11.42 -1.77 0.36
C MET A 192 10.62 -2.90 1.01
N TYR A 193 9.79 -3.58 0.22
CA TYR A 193 9.13 -4.81 0.63
C TYR A 193 10.14 -5.91 1.00
N PRO A 194 9.75 -6.86 1.87
CA PRO A 194 10.61 -7.97 2.21
C PRO A 194 10.78 -8.91 1.01
N GLY A 195 11.86 -9.70 1.05
CA GLY A 195 12.15 -10.67 0.00
C GLY A 195 11.00 -11.68 -0.16
N GLY A 196 10.64 -11.98 -1.40
CA GLY A 196 9.57 -12.95 -1.71
C GLY A 196 8.17 -12.34 -1.88
N THR A 197 7.98 -11.04 -1.59
CA THR A 197 6.70 -10.34 -1.83
C THR A 197 6.27 -10.45 -3.28
N ASP A 198 7.15 -10.13 -4.24
CA ASP A 198 6.83 -10.25 -5.67
C ASP A 198 6.58 -11.70 -6.11
N SER A 199 7.24 -12.67 -5.48
CA SER A 199 6.96 -14.09 -5.74
C SER A 199 5.57 -14.50 -5.27
N ALA A 200 5.08 -13.90 -4.18
CA ALA A 200 3.73 -14.11 -3.67
C ALA A 200 2.69 -13.42 -4.56
N ARG A 201 2.90 -12.14 -4.90
CA ARG A 201 2.07 -11.38 -5.85
C ARG A 201 1.86 -12.14 -7.17
N LEU A 202 2.96 -12.65 -7.73
CA LEU A 202 2.97 -13.37 -9.00
C LEU A 202 2.64 -14.88 -8.88
N ASN A 203 2.34 -15.38 -7.68
CA ASN A 203 2.07 -16.80 -7.43
C ASN A 203 3.19 -17.77 -7.94
N ARG A 204 4.44 -17.32 -8.01
CA ARG A 204 5.58 -18.05 -8.64
C ARG A 204 6.05 -19.30 -7.88
N LYS A 205 5.56 -19.55 -6.66
CA LYS A 205 5.90 -20.74 -5.84
C LYS A 205 4.89 -21.89 -5.93
N ARG A 206 3.97 -21.87 -6.90
CA ARG A 206 2.91 -22.87 -7.04
C ARG A 206 3.13 -23.81 -8.25
N MET A 207 4.35 -24.27 -8.49
CA MET A 207 4.57 -25.53 -9.20
C MET A 207 4.73 -26.63 -8.15
N ARG A 208 3.64 -27.35 -7.87
CA ARG A 208 3.73 -28.68 -7.27
C ARG A 208 4.35 -29.58 -8.34
N LEU A 209 5.55 -30.08 -8.09
CA LEU A 209 5.97 -31.37 -8.63
C LEU A 209 5.09 -32.47 -8.02
#